data_AF-A0A529ZLW9-F1
#
_entry.id   AF-A0A529ZLW9-F1
#
_cell.length_a   1.000
_cell.length_b   1.000
_cell.length_c   1.000
_cell.angle_alpha   90.00
_cell.angle_beta   90.00
_cell.angle_gamma   90.00
#
_symmetry.space_group_name_H-M   'P 1'
#
loop_
_entity.id
_entity.type
_entity.pdbx_description
1 polymer ?
#
loop_
_entity_poly.entity_id
_entity_poly.type
_entity_poly.pdbx_seq_one_letter_code
_entity_poly.pdbx_strand_id
1 'polypeptide(L)'
;MENPPINEAKSDSPAHDDIPDIVDLVMEMCTSPSPARLETLVETATDYAEAASSENTRDAYAKDWRHFAVWCRREGFEPMPPSSQVIGLYIGACAAGDPKRGLAALSVATIERRLSGLAWNFTQRGVPMDRADRHIA
;
A
#
# COMPACT_ATOMS: atom_id res chain seq x y z
N MET A 1 4.10 -46.49 -84.54
CA MET A 1 4.53 -46.70 -83.15
C MET A 1 3.48 -46.07 -82.25
N GLU A 2 2.87 -46.93 -81.44
CA GLU A 2 2.30 -46.73 -80.09
C GLU A 2 1.53 -45.45 -79.68
N ASN A 3 0.27 -45.72 -79.29
CA ASN A 3 -0.55 -45.32 -78.13
C ASN A 3 -0.91 -43.85 -77.76
N PRO A 4 -2.11 -43.63 -77.15
CA PRO A 4 -2.78 -42.31 -77.04
C PRO A 4 -2.83 -41.71 -75.61
N PRO A 5 -3.27 -40.42 -75.45
CA PRO A 5 -3.61 -39.84 -74.13
C PRO A 5 -4.93 -39.02 -74.11
N ILE A 6 -5.98 -39.33 -73.33
CA ILE A 6 -7.18 -38.45 -73.20
C ILE A 6 -7.96 -38.62 -71.85
N ASN A 7 -8.02 -37.54 -71.06
CA ASN A 7 -9.11 -36.87 -70.31
C ASN A 7 -10.13 -37.55 -69.30
N GLU A 8 -10.44 -36.75 -68.26
CA GLU A 8 -11.62 -36.53 -67.34
C GLU A 8 -12.18 -37.48 -66.24
N ALA A 9 -12.41 -36.81 -65.08
CA ALA A 9 -13.54 -36.82 -64.12
C ALA A 9 -13.67 -37.98 -63.09
N LYS A 10 -14.12 -37.80 -61.82
CA LYS A 10 -15.33 -37.11 -61.31
C LYS A 10 -15.43 -37.08 -59.74
N SER A 11 -16.26 -36.16 -59.17
CA SER A 11 -17.13 -36.25 -57.93
C SER A 11 -16.47 -36.17 -56.52
N ASP A 12 -17.00 -35.60 -55.41
CA ASP A 12 -18.25 -34.94 -54.95
C ASP A 12 -18.03 -34.23 -53.55
N SER A 13 -18.91 -33.27 -53.20
CA SER A 13 -19.21 -32.35 -52.05
C SER A 13 -18.82 -32.67 -50.55
N PRO A 14 -19.19 -31.86 -49.52
CA PRO A 14 -18.84 -30.44 -49.21
C PRO A 14 -18.44 -30.20 -47.70
N ALA A 15 -18.17 -28.92 -47.33
CA ALA A 15 -18.15 -28.31 -45.98
C ALA A 15 -16.86 -28.33 -45.11
N HIS A 16 -16.28 -27.14 -44.90
CA HIS A 16 -15.95 -26.65 -43.56
C HIS A 16 -15.85 -25.13 -43.57
N ASP A 17 -16.74 -24.48 -42.82
CA ASP A 17 -16.67 -23.06 -42.47
C ASP A 17 -15.30 -22.75 -41.84
N ASP A 18 -14.75 -21.58 -42.18
CA ASP A 18 -13.56 -20.96 -41.57
C ASP A 18 -13.82 -20.65 -40.08
N ILE A 19 -13.82 -21.69 -39.25
CA ILE A 19 -13.70 -21.57 -37.81
C ILE A 19 -12.20 -21.46 -37.54
N PRO A 20 -11.70 -20.34 -36.95
CA PRO A 20 -10.30 -20.28 -36.56
C PRO A 20 -10.00 -21.47 -35.66
N ASP A 21 -8.88 -22.15 -35.95
CA ASP A 21 -8.52 -23.39 -35.28
C ASP A 21 -8.58 -23.19 -33.76
N ILE A 22 -9.33 -24.04 -33.05
CA ILE A 22 -9.46 -24.00 -31.59
C ILE A 22 -8.06 -24.03 -30.95
N VAL A 23 -7.08 -24.63 -31.64
CA VAL A 23 -5.68 -24.65 -31.21
C VAL A 23 -5.06 -23.24 -31.21
N ASP A 24 -5.37 -22.38 -32.19
CA ASP A 24 -4.86 -21.00 -32.24
C ASP A 24 -5.51 -20.13 -31.14
N LEU A 25 -6.82 -20.30 -30.90
CA LEU A 25 -7.51 -19.58 -29.82
C LEU A 25 -7.04 -20.04 -28.43
N VAL A 26 -6.76 -21.33 -28.26
CA VAL A 26 -6.23 -21.90 -27.00
C VAL A 26 -4.75 -21.55 -26.79
N MET A 27 -3.94 -21.43 -27.85
CA MET A 27 -2.55 -20.96 -27.75
C MET A 27 -2.47 -19.47 -27.37
N GLU A 28 -3.41 -18.63 -27.84
CA GLU A 28 -3.55 -17.25 -27.35
C GLU A 28 -3.97 -17.18 -25.87
N MET A 29 -4.82 -18.08 -25.41
CA MET A 29 -5.30 -18.11 -24.01
C MET A 29 -4.32 -18.78 -23.02
N CYS A 30 -3.34 -19.55 -23.49
CA CYS A 30 -2.36 -20.28 -22.66
C CYS A 30 -0.91 -19.78 -22.79
N THR A 31 -0.69 -18.53 -23.22
CA THR A 31 0.61 -17.89 -23.00
C THR A 31 0.76 -17.59 -21.51
N SER A 32 1.26 -18.58 -20.77
CA SER A 32 1.76 -18.36 -19.42
C SER A 32 2.82 -17.26 -19.50
N PRO A 33 2.72 -16.21 -18.66
CA PRO A 33 3.66 -15.10 -18.72
C PRO A 33 5.07 -15.65 -18.61
N SER A 34 5.93 -15.25 -19.55
CA SER A 34 7.32 -15.69 -19.53
C SER A 34 7.95 -15.35 -18.18
N PRO A 35 8.89 -16.15 -17.67
CA PRO A 35 9.56 -15.90 -16.38
C PRO A 35 10.07 -14.46 -16.26
N ALA A 36 10.65 -13.93 -17.35
CA ALA A 36 11.10 -12.53 -17.42
C ALA A 36 9.96 -11.51 -17.22
N ARG A 37 8.77 -11.75 -17.78
CA ARG A 37 7.61 -10.87 -17.59
C ARG A 37 7.07 -10.96 -16.15
N LEU A 38 7.12 -12.14 -15.54
CA LEU A 38 6.75 -12.31 -14.13
C LEU A 38 7.72 -11.59 -13.20
N GLU A 39 9.02 -11.69 -13.45
CA GLU A 39 10.06 -10.96 -12.70
C GLU A 39 9.82 -9.45 -12.73
N THR A 40 9.58 -8.86 -13.91
CA THR A 40 9.25 -7.43 -14.04
C THR A 40 7.98 -7.04 -13.27
N LEU A 41 6.95 -7.89 -13.26
CA LEU A 41 5.72 -7.64 -12.51
C LEU A 41 5.95 -7.73 -10.99
N VAL A 42 6.80 -8.65 -10.54
CA VAL A 42 7.19 -8.79 -9.12
C VAL A 42 8.00 -7.57 -8.65
N GLU A 43 8.95 -7.11 -9.46
CA GLU A 43 9.72 -5.88 -9.18
C GLU A 43 8.77 -4.67 -9.08
N THR A 44 7.89 -4.49 -10.06
CA THR A 44 6.90 -3.39 -10.06
C THR A 44 5.98 -3.44 -8.84
N ALA A 45 5.52 -4.63 -8.45
CA ALA A 45 4.66 -4.79 -7.28
C ALA A 45 5.42 -4.49 -5.97
N THR A 46 6.70 -4.85 -5.92
CA THR A 46 7.58 -4.57 -4.78
C THR A 46 7.83 -3.07 -4.65
N ASP A 47 8.24 -2.41 -5.73
CA ASP A 47 8.47 -0.96 -5.78
C ASP A 47 7.21 -0.19 -5.38
N TYR A 48 6.03 -0.63 -5.87
CA TYR A 48 4.76 -0.03 -5.49
C TYR A 48 4.45 -0.22 -4.00
N ALA A 49 4.64 -1.42 -3.46
CA ALA A 49 4.40 -1.70 -2.05
C ALA A 49 5.33 -0.89 -1.14
N GLU A 50 6.61 -0.75 -1.52
CA GLU A 50 7.58 0.07 -0.80
C GLU A 50 7.24 1.57 -0.87
N ALA A 51 6.94 2.07 -2.06
CA ALA A 51 6.56 3.48 -2.25
C ALA A 51 5.28 3.81 -1.48
N ALA A 52 4.23 3.01 -1.64
CA ALA A 52 2.95 3.20 -0.97
C ALA A 52 3.06 3.05 0.55
N SER A 53 3.85 2.11 1.06
CA SER A 53 4.05 1.95 2.50
C SER A 53 4.82 3.14 3.11
N SER A 54 5.80 3.69 2.41
CA SER A 54 6.55 4.88 2.83
C SER A 54 5.66 6.13 2.85
N GLU A 55 4.88 6.36 1.80
CA GLU A 55 3.93 7.48 1.73
C GLU A 55 2.84 7.34 2.80
N ASN A 56 2.20 6.18 2.91
CA ASN A 56 1.19 5.91 3.92
C ASN A 56 1.74 6.09 5.34
N THR A 57 2.98 5.68 5.59
CA THR A 57 3.63 5.82 6.91
C THR A 57 3.91 7.29 7.22
N ARG A 58 4.44 8.06 6.26
CA ARG A 58 4.67 9.51 6.42
C ARG A 58 3.37 10.27 6.66
N ASP A 59 2.31 9.91 5.93
CA ASP A 59 0.98 10.49 6.11
C ASP A 59 0.38 10.15 7.46
N ALA A 60 0.56 8.91 7.93
CA ALA A 60 0.15 8.49 9.26
C ALA A 60 0.87 9.33 10.33
N TYR A 61 2.19 9.53 10.21
CA TYR A 61 2.95 10.35 11.15
C TYR A 61 2.57 11.82 11.08
N ALA A 62 2.24 12.36 9.90
CA ALA A 62 1.73 13.71 9.74
C ALA A 62 0.37 13.90 10.43
N LYS A 63 -0.53 12.91 10.32
CA LYS A 63 -1.81 12.90 11.03
C LYS A 63 -1.60 12.85 12.55
N ASP A 64 -0.64 12.05 13.01
CA ASP A 64 -0.32 11.95 14.44
C ASP A 64 0.21 13.27 15.00
N TRP A 65 1.12 13.93 14.26
CA TRP A 65 1.62 15.25 14.61
C TRP A 65 0.52 16.29 14.68
N ARG A 66 -0.37 16.31 13.68
CA ARG A 66 -1.50 17.26 13.65
C ARG A 66 -2.40 17.07 14.87
N HIS A 67 -2.67 15.83 15.24
CA HIS A 67 -3.50 15.52 16.41
C HIS A 67 -2.85 16.04 17.71
N PHE A 68 -1.56 15.79 17.91
CA PHE A 68 -0.80 16.32 19.05
C PHE A 68 -0.80 17.86 19.07
N ALA A 69 -0.48 18.51 17.94
CA ALA A 69 -0.43 19.96 17.87
C ALA A 69 -1.80 20.62 18.12
N VAL A 70 -2.89 20.00 17.65
CA VAL A 70 -4.27 20.46 17.96
C VAL A 70 -4.58 20.29 19.44
N TRP A 71 -4.18 19.16 20.04
CA TRP A 71 -4.34 18.91 21.46
C TRP A 71 -3.55 19.93 22.30
N CYS A 72 -2.28 20.18 21.97
CA CYS A 72 -1.46 21.18 22.67
C CYS A 72 -2.13 22.56 22.66
N ARG A 73 -2.55 23.06 21.49
CA ARG A 73 -3.23 24.36 21.39
C ARG A 73 -4.50 24.44 22.21
N ARG A 74 -5.23 23.32 22.32
CA ARG A 74 -6.47 23.26 23.09
C ARG A 74 -6.22 23.30 24.59
N GLU A 75 -5.19 22.61 25.06
CA GLU A 75 -4.82 22.57 26.48
C GLU A 75 -3.94 23.77 26.90
N GLY A 76 -3.54 24.64 25.95
CA GLY A 76 -2.69 25.81 26.21
C GLY A 76 -1.19 25.50 26.27
N PHE A 77 -0.75 24.37 25.72
CA PHE A 77 0.67 24.03 25.58
C PHE A 77 1.21 24.44 24.21
N GLU A 78 2.49 24.77 24.17
CA GLU A 78 3.24 24.85 22.92
C GLU A 78 3.75 23.45 22.52
N PRO A 79 3.48 22.97 21.30
CA PRO A 79 3.96 21.65 20.84
C PRO A 79 5.48 21.61 20.60
N MET A 80 6.16 22.76 20.58
CA MET A 80 7.60 22.88 20.38
C MET A 80 8.18 23.90 21.38
N PRO A 81 9.35 23.65 21.98
CA PRO A 81 10.20 22.45 21.87
C PRO A 81 9.56 21.19 22.52
N PRO A 82 10.09 19.97 22.26
CA PRO A 82 9.61 18.76 22.91
C PRO A 82 9.74 18.85 24.44
N SER A 83 8.64 18.59 25.14
CA SER A 83 8.61 18.48 26.60
C SER A 83 8.06 17.12 26.99
N SER A 84 8.86 16.30 27.68
CA SER A 84 8.46 14.95 28.12
C SER A 84 7.19 15.00 28.96
N GLN A 85 7.02 16.04 29.79
CA GLN A 85 5.82 16.22 30.59
C GLN A 85 4.58 16.48 29.74
N VAL A 86 4.66 17.35 28.72
CA VAL A 86 3.53 17.64 27.81
C VAL A 86 3.17 16.40 26.99
N ILE A 87 4.17 15.65 26.53
CA ILE A 87 3.97 14.39 25.81
C ILE A 87 3.30 13.35 26.72
N GLY A 88 3.73 13.23 27.98
CA GLY A 88 3.09 12.36 28.98
C GLY A 88 1.63 12.69 29.23
N LEU A 89 1.31 13.98 29.39
CA LEU A 89 -0.08 14.45 29.53
C LEU A 89 -0.92 14.13 28.30
N TYR A 90 -0.35 14.28 27.11
CA TYR A 90 -1.02 13.92 25.86
C TYR A 90 -1.32 12.42 25.77
N ILE A 91 -0.37 11.56 26.15
CA ILE A 91 -0.58 10.10 26.20
C ILE A 91 -1.71 9.76 27.17
N GLY A 92 -1.70 10.36 28.37
CA GLY A 92 -2.76 10.20 29.36
C GLY A 92 -4.13 10.61 28.83
N ALA A 93 -4.21 11.73 28.12
CA ALA A 93 -5.45 12.17 27.47
C ALA A 93 -5.90 11.22 26.35
N CYS A 94 -4.98 10.68 25.56
CA CYS A 94 -5.29 9.66 24.55
C CYS A 94 -5.83 8.36 25.17
N ALA A 95 -5.26 7.93 26.29
CA ALA A 95 -5.71 6.74 27.01
C ALA A 95 -7.05 6.94 27.73
N ALA A 96 -7.32 8.15 28.25
CA ALA A 96 -8.57 8.47 28.92
C ALA A 96 -9.74 8.71 27.94
N GLY A 97 -9.45 9.23 26.73
CA GLY A 97 -10.47 9.76 25.83
C GLY A 97 -11.08 11.06 26.36
N ASP A 98 -12.15 11.52 25.69
CA ASP A 98 -12.95 12.67 26.12
C ASP A 98 -14.44 12.43 25.80
N PRO A 99 -15.22 11.90 26.76
CA PRO A 99 -16.64 11.64 26.57
C PRO A 99 -17.45 12.89 26.25
N LYS A 100 -17.05 14.07 26.75
CA LYS A 100 -17.75 15.33 26.47
C LYS A 100 -17.65 15.74 25.01
N ARG A 101 -16.65 15.21 24.31
CA ARG A 101 -16.39 15.45 22.88
C ARG A 101 -16.66 14.21 22.01
N GLY A 102 -17.18 13.14 22.59
CA GLY A 102 -17.40 11.87 21.89
C GLY A 102 -16.11 11.17 21.45
N LEU A 103 -14.97 11.47 22.08
CA LEU A 103 -13.69 10.81 21.79
C LEU A 103 -13.51 9.60 22.68
N ALA A 104 -13.43 8.41 22.09
CA ALA A 104 -13.12 7.19 22.82
C ALA A 104 -11.64 7.13 23.24
N ALA A 105 -11.37 6.37 24.30
CA ALA A 105 -10.02 5.98 24.68
C ALA A 105 -9.32 5.24 23.52
N LEU A 106 -8.06 5.58 23.26
CA LEU A 106 -7.26 4.93 22.23
C LEU A 106 -6.64 3.63 22.77
N SER A 107 -6.52 2.63 21.90
CA SER A 107 -5.78 1.41 22.22
C SER A 107 -4.29 1.69 22.39
N VAL A 108 -3.60 0.86 23.18
CA VAL A 108 -2.14 0.94 23.39
C VAL A 108 -1.39 0.96 22.07
N ALA A 109 -1.72 0.06 21.14
CA ALA A 109 -1.09 0.02 19.80
C ALA A 109 -1.26 1.34 19.02
N THR A 110 -2.41 2.00 19.16
CA THR A 110 -2.63 3.31 18.51
C THR A 110 -1.79 4.41 19.15
N ILE A 111 -1.63 4.36 20.48
CA ILE A 111 -0.80 5.30 21.23
C ILE A 111 0.68 5.10 20.87
N GLU A 112 1.17 3.87 20.80
CA GLU A 112 2.55 3.56 20.38
C GLU A 112 2.85 4.02 18.94
N ARG A 113 1.88 3.82 18.02
CA ARG A 113 1.97 4.36 16.66
C ARG A 113 2.10 5.88 16.67
N ARG A 114 1.28 6.56 17.49
CA ARG A 114 1.34 8.01 17.66
C ARG A 114 2.68 8.48 18.24
N LEU A 115 3.22 7.77 19.23
CA LEU A 115 4.55 8.05 19.80
C LEU A 115 5.64 7.92 18.74
N SER A 116 5.57 6.90 17.89
CA SER A 116 6.49 6.74 16.76
C SER A 116 6.39 7.93 15.79
N GLY A 117 5.18 8.36 15.47
CA GLY A 117 4.94 9.53 14.64
C GLY A 117 5.47 10.84 15.25
N LEU A 118 5.35 11.02 16.57
CA LEU A 118 5.92 12.15 17.29
C LEU A 118 7.45 12.12 17.28
N ALA A 119 8.06 11.00 17.63
CA ALA A 119 9.51 10.84 17.65
C ALA A 119 10.13 11.11 16.27
N TRP A 120 9.50 10.60 15.21
CA TRP A 120 9.90 10.90 13.83
C TRP A 120 9.79 12.40 13.55
N ASN A 121 8.66 13.03 13.87
CA ASN A 121 8.42 14.46 13.64
C ASN A 121 9.39 15.37 14.40
N PHE A 122 9.75 15.02 15.63
CA PHE A 122 10.71 15.74 16.45
C PHE A 122 12.14 15.62 15.91
N THR A 123 12.52 14.40 15.49
CA THR A 123 13.79 14.15 14.80
C THR A 123 13.90 14.94 13.50
N GLN A 124 12.85 14.98 12.68
CA GLN A 124 12.83 15.77 11.44
C GLN A 124 12.98 17.28 11.68
N ARG A 125 12.66 17.76 12.89
CA ARG A 125 12.80 19.17 13.29
C ARG A 125 14.10 19.46 14.05
N GLY A 126 15.00 18.47 14.17
CA GLY A 126 16.31 18.63 14.82
C GLY A 126 16.29 18.62 16.35
N VAL A 127 15.16 18.26 16.97
CA VAL A 127 15.00 18.20 18.43
C VAL A 127 14.42 16.85 18.84
N PRO A 128 15.21 15.77 18.87
CA PRO A 128 14.70 14.44 19.19
C PRO A 128 14.12 14.39 20.62
N MET A 129 13.06 13.60 20.81
CA MET A 129 12.49 13.33 22.14
C MET A 129 13.07 12.04 22.72
N ASP A 130 13.29 12.00 24.03
CA ASP A 130 13.63 10.76 24.73
C ASP A 130 12.37 9.96 25.04
N ARG A 131 12.18 8.84 24.32
CA ARG A 131 11.05 7.93 24.51
C ARG A 131 11.11 7.11 25.80
N ALA A 132 12.27 7.01 26.44
CA ALA A 132 12.49 6.26 27.68
C ALA A 132 12.32 7.14 28.93
N ASP A 133 12.03 8.43 28.75
CA ASP A 133 11.73 9.33 29.85
C ASP A 133 10.54 8.80 30.67
N ARG A 134 10.65 8.87 32.00
CA ARG A 134 9.64 8.43 32.99
C ARG A 134 8.24 9.04 32.80
N HIS A 135 8.14 10.14 32.07
CA HIS A 135 6.85 10.77 31.75
C HIS A 135 6.18 10.15 30.51
N ILE A 136 6.92 9.34 29.75
CA ILE A 136 6.50 8.73 28.47
C ILE A 136 6.41 7.20 28.58
N ALA A 137 7.32 6.56 29.33
CA ALA A 137 7.44 5.11 29.50
C ALA A 137 7.09 4.63 30.92
#